data_AF-A0A971FLN9-F1
#
_entry.id   AF-A0A971FLN9-F1
#
_cell.length_a   1.000
_cell.length_b   1.000
_cell.length_c   1.000
_cell.angle_alpha   90.00
_cell.angle_beta   90.00
_cell.angle_gamma   90.00
#
_symmetry.space_group_name_H-M   'P 1'
#
loop_
_entity.id
_entity.type
_entity.pdbx_description
1 polymer ?
#
loop_
_entity_poly.entity_id
_entity_poly.type
_entity_poly.pdbx_seq_one_letter_code
_entity_poly.pdbx_strand_id
1 'polypeptide(L)'
;MTAEIVEPAPANESTPSAPKTLSTPRKPWKGLCFSLCVVLAGVFLLWRTAGREYAALEQESWKDAFILFKTPEGVSPSETAPVCVRLAQREQSLPSDLPLELMGALVEWDRFNKHIGLSDPEMVIALELPPEKLQPLLASGRLPEPGKPEVLAGDLARSKSFKIDGIEFQVVGTLKRSVSGFLFAYMLPHGADFADLFTQERGAVDGVLVEHGERLRNEGLLPDFLATPEETEEVRTDNEAGEGVPKRLVVPNYLGGLMRSADRTVLLTLFAMALVAWGGALFQYHLFRRLKAGNGVMLRPFVEEALARPKLFWGTHLFFYGAFFLIMWAVMYNPLLAYRTKQYIEAVFEVGGLGHVGFAYDSRRISYAAWMTFYNNYIEQTLLLTFSISLFPIPLGLIKNLLSFLLVGGAMSPLWVGSSDMLVMHSITMATELEAYILACFAITAWPVMLVSGIRNRSFLKALKQGLLMLLSAMVFTGILLAIAAVYEALTLIHLV
;
A
#
# COMPACT_ATOMS: atom_id res chain seq x y z
N MET A 1 48.04 -87.24 2.44
CA MET A 1 47.72 -85.86 2.87
C MET A 1 48.72 -84.94 2.20
N THR A 2 48.40 -84.49 1.00
CA THR A 2 49.21 -83.60 0.17
C THR A 2 48.72 -82.18 0.40
N ALA A 3 49.60 -81.31 0.91
CA ALA A 3 49.30 -79.90 1.12
C ALA A 3 49.37 -79.17 -0.24
N GLU A 4 48.22 -78.66 -0.67
CA GLU A 4 48.09 -77.80 -1.85
C GLU A 4 48.61 -76.40 -1.52
N ILE A 5 49.70 -76.02 -2.19
CA ILE A 5 50.26 -74.67 -2.13
C ILE A 5 49.39 -73.80 -3.05
N VAL A 6 48.57 -72.94 -2.47
CA VAL A 6 47.76 -71.94 -3.19
C VAL A 6 48.66 -70.76 -3.54
N GLU A 7 48.94 -70.57 -4.83
CA GLU A 7 49.62 -69.38 -5.35
C GLU A 7 48.75 -68.11 -5.14
N PRO A 8 49.33 -66.99 -4.67
CA PRO A 8 48.61 -65.73 -4.54
C PRO A 8 48.30 -65.14 -5.93
N ALA A 9 47.04 -64.79 -6.14
CA ALA A 9 46.57 -64.13 -7.35
C ALA A 9 47.33 -62.80 -7.61
N PRO A 10 47.65 -62.47 -8.88
CA PRO A 10 48.36 -61.25 -9.23
C PRO A 10 47.55 -60.01 -8.84
N ALA A 11 48.23 -59.07 -8.18
CA ALA A 11 47.66 -57.78 -7.83
C ALA A 11 47.25 -57.04 -9.11
N ASN A 12 45.94 -56.77 -9.23
CA ASN A 12 45.38 -55.97 -10.32
C ASN A 12 45.90 -54.54 -10.17
N GLU A 13 46.90 -54.18 -10.99
CA GLU A 13 47.37 -52.80 -11.13
C GLU A 13 46.22 -51.92 -11.62
N SER A 14 45.56 -51.23 -10.69
CA SER A 14 44.56 -50.22 -10.98
C SER A 14 45.23 -49.11 -11.81
N THR A 15 44.88 -49.05 -13.09
CA THR A 15 45.28 -47.97 -13.99
C THR A 15 44.90 -46.63 -13.36
N PRO A 16 45.82 -45.64 -13.29
CA PRO A 16 45.50 -44.34 -12.73
C PRO A 16 44.39 -43.70 -13.56
N SER A 17 43.20 -43.62 -12.97
CA SER A 17 42.03 -42.97 -13.57
C SER A 17 42.43 -41.55 -13.97
N ALA A 18 42.30 -41.22 -15.26
CA ALA A 18 42.61 -39.90 -15.79
C ALA A 18 42.01 -38.81 -14.87
N PRO A 19 42.77 -37.74 -14.56
CA PRO A 19 42.28 -36.66 -13.70
C PRO A 19 40.97 -36.16 -14.30
N LYS A 20 39.87 -36.35 -13.57
CA LYS A 20 38.56 -35.80 -13.92
C LYS A 20 38.77 -34.32 -14.16
N THR A 21 38.74 -33.91 -15.43
CA THR A 21 38.80 -32.51 -15.83
C THR A 21 37.69 -31.81 -15.06
N LEU A 22 38.08 -31.01 -14.06
CA LEU A 22 37.18 -30.17 -13.28
C LEU A 22 36.46 -29.28 -14.29
N SER A 23 35.26 -29.71 -14.68
CA SER A 23 34.41 -28.97 -15.58
C SER A 23 34.21 -27.60 -14.96
N THR A 24 34.81 -26.58 -15.57
CA THR A 24 34.74 -25.21 -15.08
C THR A 24 33.25 -24.89 -14.89
N PRO A 25 32.80 -24.57 -13.66
CA PRO A 25 31.39 -24.40 -13.38
C PRO A 25 30.81 -23.37 -14.35
N ARG A 26 29.82 -23.80 -15.15
CA ARG A 26 29.14 -22.95 -16.13
C ARG A 26 28.73 -21.64 -15.45
N LYS A 27 29.13 -20.52 -16.06
CA LYS A 27 28.99 -19.16 -15.54
C LYS A 27 27.54 -18.87 -15.07
N PRO A 28 27.29 -18.57 -13.79
CA PRO A 28 25.94 -18.34 -13.22
C PRO A 28 25.24 -17.06 -13.73
N TRP A 29 25.83 -16.34 -14.68
CA TRP A 29 25.34 -15.06 -15.21
C TRP A 29 24.03 -15.17 -16.00
N LYS A 30 23.77 -16.29 -16.68
CA LYS A 30 22.56 -16.44 -17.50
C LYS A 30 21.27 -16.31 -16.67
N GLY A 31 21.26 -16.85 -15.45
CA GLY A 31 20.11 -16.75 -14.55
C GLY A 31 19.86 -15.32 -14.10
N LEU A 32 20.91 -14.62 -13.66
CA LEU A 32 20.82 -13.22 -13.24
C LEU A 32 20.32 -12.30 -14.37
N CYS A 33 20.84 -12.47 -15.58
CA CYS A 33 20.39 -11.70 -16.75
C CYS A 33 18.92 -11.98 -17.07
N PHE A 34 18.49 -13.23 -17.05
CA PHE A 34 17.09 -13.59 -17.28
C PHE A 34 16.16 -12.94 -16.24
N SER A 35 16.50 -13.06 -14.95
CA SER A 35 15.73 -12.44 -13.87
C SER A 35 15.62 -10.92 -14.02
N LEU A 36 16.73 -10.26 -14.37
CA LEU A 36 16.72 -8.82 -14.64
C LEU A 36 15.83 -8.46 -15.83
N CYS A 37 15.85 -9.25 -16.91
CA CYS A 37 14.93 -9.03 -18.03
C CYS A 37 13.46 -9.15 -17.62
N VAL A 38 13.11 -10.05 -16.69
CA VAL A 38 11.74 -10.17 -16.17
C VAL A 38 11.35 -8.92 -15.38
N VAL A 39 12.25 -8.42 -14.52
CA VAL A 39 12.03 -7.15 -13.78
C VAL A 39 11.80 -6.00 -14.75
N LEU A 40 12.69 -5.84 -15.75
CA LEU A 40 12.59 -4.76 -16.74
C LEU A 40 11.32 -4.87 -17.60
N ALA A 41 10.87 -6.09 -17.92
CA ALA A 41 9.60 -6.30 -18.62
C ALA A 41 8.40 -5.85 -17.78
N GLY A 42 8.42 -6.11 -16.46
CA GLY A 42 7.42 -5.60 -15.52
C GLY A 42 7.40 -4.07 -15.48
N VAL A 43 8.57 -3.44 -15.28
CA VAL A 43 8.70 -1.96 -15.27
C VAL A 43 8.24 -1.33 -16.58
N PHE A 44 8.61 -1.91 -17.72
CA PHE A 44 8.15 -1.44 -19.03
C PHE A 44 6.63 -1.53 -19.19
N LEU A 45 6.02 -2.60 -18.68
CA LEU A 45 4.57 -2.77 -18.71
C LEU A 45 3.86 -1.75 -17.81
N LEU A 46 4.41 -1.43 -16.63
CA LEU A 46 3.93 -0.35 -15.76
C LEU A 46 3.94 0.98 -16.51
N TRP A 47 5.07 1.36 -17.10
CA TRP A 47 5.22 2.60 -17.86
C TRP A 47 4.22 2.71 -19.02
N ARG A 48 4.04 1.62 -19.78
CA ARG A 48 3.04 1.57 -20.85
C ARG A 48 1.61 1.69 -20.34
N THR A 49 1.33 1.19 -19.14
CA THR A 49 0.01 1.22 -18.52
C THR A 49 -0.31 2.63 -18.02
N ALA A 50 0.66 3.32 -17.41
CA ALA A 50 0.57 4.73 -17.02
C ALA A 50 0.26 5.65 -18.22
N GLY A 51 1.03 5.53 -19.32
CA GLY A 51 0.77 6.35 -20.51
C GLY A 51 -0.62 6.14 -21.12
N ARG A 52 -1.17 4.92 -21.05
CA ARG A 52 -2.54 4.63 -21.51
C ARG A 52 -3.61 5.20 -20.57
N GLU A 53 -3.34 5.18 -19.26
CA GLU A 53 -4.23 5.75 -18.26
C GLU A 53 -4.36 7.27 -18.44
N TYR A 54 -3.25 7.99 -18.57
CA TYR A 54 -3.27 9.44 -18.82
C TYR A 54 -4.02 9.80 -20.10
N ALA A 55 -3.73 9.10 -21.21
CA ALA A 55 -4.42 9.33 -22.49
C ALA A 55 -5.95 9.09 -22.40
N ALA A 56 -6.39 8.13 -21.58
CA ALA A 56 -7.81 7.88 -21.37
C ALA A 56 -8.49 8.99 -20.55
N LEU A 57 -7.76 9.64 -19.65
CA LEU A 57 -8.29 10.69 -18.78
C LEU A 57 -8.35 12.05 -19.46
N GLU A 58 -7.60 12.31 -20.53
CA GLU A 58 -7.64 13.59 -21.25
C GLU A 58 -9.06 14.01 -21.69
N GLN A 59 -9.95 13.05 -21.92
CA GLN A 59 -11.30 13.28 -22.44
C GLN A 59 -12.39 13.30 -21.36
N GLU A 60 -12.03 13.03 -20.10
CA GLU A 60 -13.01 12.91 -19.02
C GLU A 60 -13.33 14.27 -18.38
N SER A 61 -14.63 14.56 -18.26
CA SER A 61 -15.12 15.75 -17.56
C SER A 61 -14.86 15.65 -16.06
N TRP A 62 -14.48 16.77 -15.44
CA TRP A 62 -14.35 16.91 -13.98
C TRP A 62 -13.33 15.96 -13.33
N LYS A 63 -12.37 15.46 -14.11
CA LYS A 63 -11.23 14.66 -13.65
C LYS A 63 -10.34 15.38 -12.63
N ASP A 64 -10.32 16.71 -12.70
CA ASP A 64 -9.57 17.60 -11.81
C ASP A 64 -10.52 18.47 -10.99
N ALA A 65 -11.75 18.01 -10.72
CA ALA A 65 -12.68 18.76 -9.90
C ALA A 65 -12.31 18.68 -8.41
N PHE A 66 -12.37 19.82 -7.73
CA PHE A 66 -12.13 19.94 -6.30
C PHE A 66 -13.28 20.67 -5.61
N ILE A 67 -13.58 20.28 -4.38
CA ILE A 67 -14.47 21.01 -3.48
C ILE A 67 -13.61 21.58 -2.38
N LEU A 68 -13.56 22.90 -2.26
CA LEU A 68 -12.74 23.62 -1.29
C LEU A 68 -13.65 24.16 -0.18
N PHE A 69 -13.35 23.80 1.06
CA PHE A 69 -14.05 24.33 2.25
C PHE A 69 -13.35 25.57 2.82
N LYS A 70 -12.06 25.72 2.50
CA LYS A 70 -11.28 26.94 2.70
C LYS A 70 -10.82 27.40 1.33
N THR A 71 -11.44 28.46 0.78
CA THR A 71 -11.06 29.00 -0.52
C THR A 71 -9.71 29.72 -0.41
N PRO A 72 -8.67 29.26 -1.11
CA PRO A 72 -7.36 29.88 -1.04
C PRO A 72 -7.34 31.21 -1.79
N GLU A 73 -6.43 32.10 -1.37
CA GLU A 73 -6.17 33.34 -2.10
C GLU A 73 -5.69 33.01 -3.53
N GLY A 74 -6.33 33.60 -4.54
CA GLY A 74 -5.99 33.39 -5.95
C GLY A 74 -6.99 32.57 -6.77
N VAL A 75 -8.00 31.97 -6.12
CA VAL A 75 -9.13 31.32 -6.84
C VAL A 75 -10.17 32.37 -7.21
N SER A 76 -10.47 32.52 -8.50
CA SER A 76 -11.44 33.52 -8.95
C SER A 76 -12.88 33.07 -8.65
N PRO A 77 -13.78 33.97 -8.20
CA PRO A 77 -15.21 33.66 -8.04
C PRO A 77 -15.87 33.15 -9.34
N SER A 78 -15.33 33.50 -10.51
CA SER A 78 -15.83 33.03 -11.80
C SER A 78 -15.50 31.57 -12.11
N GLU A 79 -14.51 31.01 -11.41
CA GLU A 79 -14.04 29.61 -11.57
C GLU A 79 -14.73 28.68 -10.56
N THR A 80 -15.51 29.25 -9.64
CA THR A 80 -16.14 28.56 -8.52
C THR A 80 -17.65 28.49 -8.65
N ALA A 81 -18.24 27.36 -8.27
CA ALA A 81 -19.67 27.25 -7.97
C ALA A 81 -19.88 27.08 -6.47
N PRO A 82 -20.80 27.81 -5.82
CA PRO A 82 -21.05 27.64 -4.39
C PRO A 82 -21.62 26.25 -4.12
N VAL A 83 -21.19 25.65 -3.01
CA VAL A 83 -21.73 24.38 -2.53
C VAL A 83 -21.99 24.45 -1.02
N CYS A 84 -22.95 23.67 -0.55
CA CYS A 84 -23.18 23.46 0.87
C CYS A 84 -23.12 21.97 1.18
N VAL A 85 -22.49 21.59 2.29
CA VAL A 85 -22.19 20.20 2.61
C VAL A 85 -22.78 19.81 3.95
N ARG A 86 -23.34 18.60 4.01
CA ARG A 86 -23.84 17.97 5.24
C ARG A 86 -23.46 16.50 5.30
N LEU A 87 -23.52 15.91 6.49
CA LEU A 87 -23.42 14.45 6.63
C LEU A 87 -24.76 13.78 6.30
N ALA A 88 -24.68 12.67 5.56
CA ALA A 88 -25.77 11.72 5.43
C ALA A 88 -25.98 10.99 6.77
N GLN A 89 -27.24 10.84 7.20
CA GLN A 89 -27.59 10.07 8.39
C GLN A 89 -28.15 8.71 7.99
N ARG A 90 -27.73 7.67 8.71
CA ARG A 90 -28.27 6.32 8.55
C ARG A 90 -28.69 5.76 9.90
N GLU A 91 -29.84 5.09 9.90
CA GLU A 91 -30.38 4.44 11.09
C GLU A 91 -29.68 3.12 11.40
N GLN A 92 -29.03 2.50 10.41
CA GLN A 92 -28.41 1.18 10.54
C GLN A 92 -27.03 1.17 9.88
N SER A 93 -26.04 0.61 10.59
CA SER A 93 -24.75 0.23 10.00
C SER A 93 -24.97 -0.79 8.90
N LEU A 94 -24.23 -0.65 7.81
CA LEU A 94 -24.24 -1.59 6.70
C LEU A 94 -23.19 -2.69 6.94
N PRO A 95 -23.37 -3.89 6.39
CA PRO A 95 -22.34 -4.94 6.49
C PRO A 95 -20.97 -4.53 5.95
N SER A 96 -20.94 -3.57 5.01
CA SER A 96 -19.70 -2.98 4.49
C SER A 96 -19.00 -2.03 5.47
N ASP A 97 -19.62 -1.72 6.60
CA ASP A 97 -19.08 -0.84 7.64
C ASP A 97 -18.18 -1.61 8.59
N LEU A 98 -18.41 -2.91 8.79
CA LEU A 98 -17.62 -3.73 9.73
C LEU A 98 -16.10 -3.66 9.47
N PRO A 99 -15.58 -3.79 8.22
CA PRO A 99 -14.15 -3.60 7.97
C PRO A 99 -13.67 -2.18 8.31
N LEU A 100 -14.51 -1.16 8.12
CA LEU A 100 -14.19 0.24 8.41
C LEU A 100 -14.20 0.51 9.91
N GLU A 101 -15.13 -0.08 10.65
CA GLU A 101 -15.19 -0.03 12.11
C GLU A 101 -13.96 -0.70 12.73
N LEU A 102 -13.54 -1.87 12.21
CA LEU A 102 -12.30 -2.53 12.63
C LEU A 102 -11.07 -1.67 12.35
N MET A 103 -11.03 -0.99 11.19
CA MET A 103 -9.99 -0.02 10.90
C MET A 103 -10.01 1.16 11.86
N GLY A 104 -11.19 1.72 12.16
CA GLY A 104 -11.36 2.79 13.14
C GLY A 104 -10.81 2.39 14.51
N ALA A 105 -11.11 1.17 14.97
CA ALA A 105 -10.60 0.64 16.23
C ALA A 105 -9.06 0.48 16.22
N LEU A 106 -8.46 0.13 15.07
CA LEU A 106 -6.99 0.10 14.93
C LEU A 106 -6.39 1.51 15.02
N VAL A 107 -7.04 2.50 14.40
CA VAL A 107 -6.60 3.90 14.44
C VAL A 107 -6.63 4.47 15.86
N GLU A 108 -7.69 4.17 16.62
CA GLU A 108 -7.80 4.62 18.01
C GLU A 108 -6.66 4.09 18.89
N TRP A 109 -6.14 2.90 18.56
CA TRP A 109 -4.99 2.33 19.27
C TRP A 109 -3.70 3.12 19.03
N ASP A 110 -3.51 3.68 17.83
CA ASP A 110 -2.33 4.48 17.48
C ASP A 110 -2.30 5.86 18.15
N ARG A 111 -3.37 6.23 18.89
CA ARG A 111 -3.47 7.49 19.67
C ARG A 111 -3.13 8.74 18.86
N PHE A 112 -3.73 8.86 17.68
CA PHE A 112 -3.60 10.09 16.90
C PHE A 112 -4.14 11.28 17.70
N ASN A 113 -3.38 12.39 17.69
CA ASN A 113 -3.83 13.65 18.25
C ASN A 113 -4.92 14.33 17.39
N LYS A 114 -5.15 13.82 16.17
CA LYS A 114 -6.19 14.28 15.24
C LYS A 114 -7.22 13.18 15.04
N HIS A 115 -8.50 13.56 14.93
CA HIS A 115 -9.56 12.63 14.55
C HIS A 115 -9.39 12.23 13.07
N ILE A 116 -9.30 10.93 12.80
CA ILE A 116 -9.27 10.39 11.44
C ILE A 116 -10.62 9.75 11.18
N GLY A 117 -11.47 10.46 10.46
CA GLY A 117 -12.85 10.08 10.14
C GLY A 117 -13.00 8.91 9.17
N LEU A 118 -12.36 7.75 9.45
CA LEU A 118 -12.45 6.57 8.57
C LEU A 118 -13.84 5.94 8.56
N SER A 119 -14.55 6.05 9.68
CA SER A 119 -15.93 5.60 9.84
C SER A 119 -16.97 6.69 9.53
N ASP A 120 -16.53 7.90 9.16
CA ASP A 120 -17.46 8.99 8.90
C ASP A 120 -18.42 8.64 7.76
N PRO A 121 -19.70 9.01 7.90
CA PRO A 121 -20.68 8.76 6.86
C PRO A 121 -20.36 9.58 5.61
N GLU A 122 -21.00 9.20 4.51
CA GLU A 122 -20.92 9.97 3.27
C GLU A 122 -21.41 11.41 3.48
N MET A 123 -20.80 12.34 2.74
CA MET A 123 -21.28 13.71 2.67
C MET A 123 -22.35 13.84 1.58
N VAL A 124 -23.28 14.77 1.76
CA VAL A 124 -24.19 15.27 0.74
C VAL A 124 -23.76 16.68 0.41
N ILE A 125 -23.45 16.92 -0.87
CA ILE A 125 -23.01 18.20 -1.39
C ILE A 125 -24.15 18.75 -2.24
N ALA A 126 -24.80 19.79 -1.73
CA ALA A 126 -25.84 20.56 -2.40
C ALA A 126 -25.20 21.66 -3.25
N LEU A 127 -25.64 21.76 -4.50
CA LEU A 127 -25.18 22.75 -5.46
C LEU A 127 -26.23 22.95 -6.54
N GLU A 128 -26.10 24.01 -7.33
CA GLU A 128 -26.97 24.30 -8.46
C GLU A 128 -26.26 23.94 -9.77
N LEU A 129 -26.76 22.90 -10.46
CA LEU A 129 -26.21 22.47 -11.74
C LEU A 129 -27.30 22.21 -12.78
N PRO A 130 -27.17 22.80 -13.98
CA PRO A 130 -28.13 22.55 -15.05
C PRO A 130 -27.98 21.12 -15.60
N PRO A 131 -29.07 20.49 -16.10
CA PRO A 131 -29.06 19.11 -16.59
C PRO A 131 -28.00 18.81 -17.66
N GLU A 132 -27.68 19.79 -18.51
CA GLU A 132 -26.70 19.66 -19.59
C GLU A 132 -25.27 19.44 -19.06
N LYS A 133 -24.96 19.99 -17.88
CA LYS A 133 -23.67 19.77 -17.19
C LYS A 133 -23.64 18.43 -16.45
N LEU A 134 -24.79 17.95 -15.97
CA LEU A 134 -24.87 16.70 -15.20
C LEU A 134 -24.82 15.45 -16.09
N GLN A 135 -25.47 15.49 -17.26
CA GLN A 135 -25.60 14.33 -18.14
C GLN A 135 -24.25 13.68 -18.51
N PRO A 136 -23.17 14.44 -18.83
CA PRO A 136 -21.86 13.87 -19.10
C PRO A 136 -21.19 13.20 -17.89
N LEU A 137 -21.60 13.54 -16.67
CA LEU A 137 -21.04 13.02 -15.41
C LEU A 137 -21.69 11.69 -14.98
N LEU A 138 -22.86 11.35 -15.53
CA LEU A 138 -23.62 10.17 -15.15
C LEU A 138 -22.97 8.89 -15.71
N ALA A 139 -22.72 7.91 -14.84
CA ALA A 139 -22.30 6.56 -15.22
C ALA A 139 -23.48 5.61 -15.41
N SER A 140 -24.47 5.68 -14.53
CA SER A 140 -25.67 4.82 -14.56
C SER A 140 -26.85 5.48 -13.84
N GLY A 141 -28.06 5.02 -14.16
CA GLY A 141 -29.30 5.53 -13.55
C GLY A 141 -29.92 6.69 -14.34
N ARG A 142 -30.53 7.63 -13.63
CA ARG A 142 -31.13 8.84 -14.21
C ARG A 142 -30.71 10.09 -13.44
N LEU A 143 -30.99 11.27 -14.00
CA LEU A 143 -30.80 12.53 -13.29
C LEU A 143 -31.86 12.70 -12.18
N PRO A 144 -31.52 13.37 -11.07
CA PRO A 144 -32.48 13.80 -10.05
C PRO A 144 -33.52 14.76 -10.62
N GLU A 145 -34.77 14.56 -10.25
CA GLU A 145 -35.86 15.48 -10.58
C GLU A 145 -35.87 16.70 -9.64
N PRO A 146 -36.05 17.93 -10.14
CA PRO A 146 -36.19 19.13 -9.30
C PRO A 146 -37.29 18.97 -8.25
N GLY A 147 -37.03 19.47 -7.04
CA GLY A 147 -37.94 19.41 -5.89
C GLY A 147 -38.10 18.03 -5.24
N LYS A 148 -37.52 16.96 -5.79
CA LYS A 148 -37.55 15.63 -5.18
C LYS A 148 -36.27 15.37 -4.38
N PRO A 149 -36.34 14.65 -3.24
CA PRO A 149 -35.17 14.32 -2.44
C PRO A 149 -34.38 13.20 -3.12
N GLU A 150 -33.74 13.54 -4.23
CA GLU A 150 -33.03 12.61 -5.11
C GLU A 150 -31.59 13.08 -5.30
N VAL A 151 -30.64 12.15 -5.23
CA VAL A 151 -29.20 12.45 -5.36
C VAL A 151 -28.51 11.49 -6.31
N LEU A 152 -27.34 11.91 -6.78
CA LEU A 152 -26.39 11.04 -7.48
C LEU A 152 -25.30 10.59 -6.50
N ALA A 153 -25.01 9.30 -6.45
CA ALA A 153 -23.89 8.78 -5.67
C ALA A 153 -22.58 8.93 -6.44
N GLY A 154 -21.51 9.33 -5.75
CA GLY A 154 -20.14 9.10 -6.19
C GLY A 154 -19.83 7.62 -6.45
N ASP A 155 -18.71 7.36 -7.11
CA ASP A 155 -18.27 5.99 -7.46
C ASP A 155 -18.06 5.09 -6.22
N LEU A 156 -17.69 5.66 -5.07
CA LEU A 156 -17.55 4.93 -3.80
C LEU A 156 -18.68 5.19 -2.80
N ALA A 157 -19.58 6.14 -3.09
CA ALA A 157 -20.73 6.39 -2.24
C ALA A 157 -21.75 5.25 -2.41
N ARG A 158 -22.36 4.84 -1.30
CA ARG A 158 -23.25 3.67 -1.33
C ARG A 158 -24.58 4.01 -2.01
N SER A 159 -25.18 3.05 -2.72
CA SER A 159 -26.40 3.24 -3.52
C SER A 159 -27.72 3.17 -2.75
N LYS A 160 -27.70 3.03 -1.43
CA LYS A 160 -28.91 2.96 -0.60
C LYS A 160 -29.40 4.35 -0.23
N SER A 161 -30.70 4.48 0.04
CA SER A 161 -31.27 5.71 0.60
C SER A 161 -30.68 6.03 1.97
N PHE A 162 -30.76 7.30 2.35
CA PHE A 162 -30.31 7.82 3.63
C PHE A 162 -31.23 8.98 4.06
N LYS A 163 -31.07 9.48 5.28
CA LYS A 163 -31.88 10.57 5.82
C LYS A 163 -31.07 11.83 6.11
N ILE A 164 -31.74 12.97 6.02
CA ILE A 164 -31.31 14.29 6.47
C ILE A 164 -32.52 14.91 7.17
N ASP A 165 -32.44 15.11 8.48
CA ASP A 165 -33.52 15.68 9.32
C ASP A 165 -34.88 15.01 9.09
N GLY A 166 -34.87 13.68 9.00
CA GLY A 166 -36.07 12.87 8.80
C GLY A 166 -36.55 12.76 7.34
N ILE A 167 -36.00 13.55 6.41
CA ILE A 167 -36.30 13.44 4.98
C ILE A 167 -35.45 12.34 4.37
N GLU A 168 -36.10 11.38 3.71
CA GLU A 168 -35.41 10.29 3.02
C GLU A 168 -34.99 10.71 1.62
N PHE A 169 -33.69 10.67 1.35
CA PHE A 169 -33.10 10.93 0.05
C PHE A 169 -32.86 9.62 -0.69
N GLN A 170 -33.33 9.55 -1.94
CA GLN A 170 -33.16 8.41 -2.83
C GLN A 170 -31.94 8.60 -3.72
N VAL A 171 -31.11 7.56 -3.83
CA VAL A 171 -30.00 7.53 -4.79
C VAL A 171 -30.54 7.03 -6.13
N VAL A 172 -30.64 7.92 -7.12
CA VAL A 172 -31.29 7.64 -8.42
C VAL A 172 -30.30 7.37 -9.56
N GLY A 173 -29.01 7.59 -9.30
CA GLY A 173 -27.94 7.33 -10.25
C GLY A 173 -26.57 7.37 -9.60
N THR A 174 -25.55 7.10 -10.41
CA THR A 174 -24.15 7.06 -9.98
C THR A 174 -23.30 7.89 -10.93
N LEU A 175 -22.39 8.68 -10.39
CA LEU A 175 -21.41 9.47 -11.11
C LEU A 175 -20.30 8.58 -11.67
N LYS A 176 -19.67 9.01 -12.76
CA LYS A 176 -18.47 8.36 -13.29
C LYS A 176 -17.34 8.42 -12.27
N ARG A 177 -16.49 7.39 -12.29
CA ARG A 177 -15.24 7.33 -11.51
C ARG A 177 -14.26 8.48 -11.78
N SER A 178 -14.44 9.19 -12.90
CA SER A 178 -13.69 10.39 -13.26
C SER A 178 -14.16 11.65 -12.52
N VAL A 179 -15.27 11.62 -11.78
CA VAL A 179 -15.77 12.80 -11.07
C VAL A 179 -15.10 12.91 -9.69
N SER A 180 -13.87 13.45 -9.66
CA SER A 180 -12.97 13.38 -8.49
C SER A 180 -13.53 14.01 -7.22
N GLY A 181 -14.22 15.15 -7.32
CA GLY A 181 -14.74 15.90 -6.17
C GLY A 181 -15.83 15.15 -5.38
N PHE A 182 -16.41 14.10 -5.95
CA PHE A 182 -17.57 13.41 -5.39
C PHE A 182 -17.30 11.93 -5.10
N LEU A 183 -16.04 11.48 -5.08
CA LEU A 183 -15.66 10.07 -4.99
C LEU A 183 -16.41 9.31 -3.86
N PHE A 184 -16.43 9.85 -2.65
CA PHE A 184 -17.16 9.31 -1.48
C PHE A 184 -18.22 10.31 -0.97
N ALA A 185 -19.01 10.88 -1.88
CA ALA A 185 -20.08 11.80 -1.52
C ALA A 185 -21.29 11.68 -2.46
N TYR A 186 -22.42 12.21 -2.02
CA TYR A 186 -23.64 12.38 -2.80
C TYR A 186 -23.69 13.79 -3.38
N MET A 187 -24.13 13.89 -4.63
CA MET A 187 -24.40 15.14 -5.32
C MET A 187 -25.90 15.42 -5.31
N LEU A 188 -26.30 16.56 -4.76
CA LEU A 188 -27.67 17.08 -4.80
C LEU A 188 -27.70 18.32 -5.73
N PRO A 189 -28.02 18.14 -7.03
CA PRO A 189 -27.79 19.17 -8.05
C PRO A 189 -28.87 20.28 -8.12
N HIS A 190 -29.94 20.17 -7.33
CA HIS A 190 -30.98 21.19 -7.13
C HIS A 190 -31.00 21.61 -5.67
N GLY A 191 -29.82 22.00 -5.15
CA GLY A 191 -29.62 22.31 -3.73
C GLY A 191 -30.53 23.40 -3.17
N ALA A 192 -30.95 24.35 -4.00
CA ALA A 192 -31.83 25.46 -3.64
C ALA A 192 -33.22 24.99 -3.19
N ASP A 193 -33.73 23.89 -3.74
CA ASP A 193 -35.00 23.29 -3.33
C ASP A 193 -34.96 22.77 -1.89
N PHE A 194 -33.74 22.58 -1.34
CA PHE A 194 -33.48 22.03 -0.01
C PHE A 194 -32.66 22.99 0.87
N ALA A 195 -32.57 24.28 0.53
CA ALA A 195 -31.70 25.24 1.20
C ALA A 195 -31.88 25.27 2.73
N ASP A 196 -33.11 25.13 3.22
CA ASP A 196 -33.42 25.11 4.65
C ASP A 196 -32.73 23.97 5.42
N LEU A 197 -32.38 22.86 4.75
CA LEU A 197 -31.68 21.71 5.34
C LEU A 197 -30.16 21.90 5.40
N PHE A 198 -29.63 22.84 4.63
CA PHE A 198 -28.21 23.11 4.46
C PHE A 198 -27.81 24.46 5.11
N THR A 199 -28.42 24.76 6.25
CA THR A 199 -28.11 25.93 7.08
C THR A 199 -27.00 25.60 8.09
N GLN A 200 -26.19 26.59 8.48
CA GLN A 200 -25.10 26.39 9.43
C GLN A 200 -25.62 25.96 10.82
N GLU A 201 -26.81 26.43 11.23
CA GLU A 201 -27.48 26.01 12.46
C GLU A 201 -27.82 24.51 12.46
N ARG A 202 -27.98 23.91 11.27
CA ARG A 202 -28.21 22.48 11.08
C ARG A 202 -26.91 21.70 10.78
N GLY A 203 -25.77 22.33 11.01
CA GLY A 203 -24.45 21.72 10.86
C GLY A 203 -23.97 21.62 9.42
N ALA A 204 -24.52 22.42 8.49
CA ALA A 204 -23.99 22.53 7.15
C ALA A 204 -22.69 23.34 7.12
N VAL A 205 -21.82 23.02 6.17
CA VAL A 205 -20.56 23.74 5.92
C VAL A 205 -20.57 24.25 4.49
N ASP A 206 -20.31 25.55 4.33
CA ASP A 206 -20.19 26.18 3.03
C ASP A 206 -18.84 25.88 2.37
N GLY A 207 -18.84 25.85 1.04
CA GLY A 207 -17.63 25.65 0.27
C GLY A 207 -17.82 26.08 -1.19
N VAL A 208 -16.82 25.77 -2.00
CA VAL A 208 -16.84 26.04 -3.44
C VAL A 208 -16.37 24.85 -4.26
N LEU A 209 -17.06 24.54 -5.35
CA LEU A 209 -16.64 23.60 -6.38
C LEU A 209 -15.80 24.33 -7.42
N VAL A 210 -14.61 23.80 -7.72
CA VAL A 210 -13.78 24.20 -8.86
C VAL A 210 -13.79 23.04 -9.87
N GLU A 211 -14.49 23.20 -10.99
CA GLU A 211 -14.69 22.13 -11.99
C GLU A 211 -13.37 21.72 -12.69
N HIS A 212 -12.48 22.69 -12.90
CA HIS A 212 -11.21 22.55 -13.62
C HIS A 212 -10.01 22.93 -12.72
N GLY A 213 -9.85 22.20 -11.62
CA GLY A 213 -8.86 22.51 -10.60
C GLY A 213 -7.44 22.01 -10.88
N GLU A 214 -7.09 21.64 -12.11
CA GLU A 214 -5.71 21.24 -12.47
C GLU A 214 -4.69 22.32 -12.06
N ARG A 215 -5.07 23.59 -12.28
CA ARG A 215 -4.28 24.75 -11.88
C ARG A 215 -4.01 24.80 -10.38
N LEU A 216 -4.98 24.42 -9.53
CA LEU A 216 -4.81 24.45 -8.08
C LEU A 216 -3.63 23.58 -7.63
N ARG A 217 -3.45 22.43 -8.27
CA ARG A 217 -2.31 21.53 -8.02
C ARG A 217 -1.02 22.09 -8.62
N ASN A 218 -1.05 22.54 -9.87
CA ASN A 218 0.15 22.99 -10.58
C ASN A 218 0.75 24.28 -9.99
N GLU A 219 -0.10 25.16 -9.46
CA GLU A 219 0.32 26.42 -8.82
C GLU A 219 0.50 26.30 -7.30
N GLY A 220 0.26 25.11 -6.71
CA GLY A 220 0.40 24.89 -5.27
C GLY A 220 -0.60 25.70 -4.43
N LEU A 221 -1.81 25.90 -4.94
CA LEU A 221 -2.88 26.65 -4.27
C LEU A 221 -3.74 25.78 -3.35
N LEU A 222 -3.62 24.45 -3.41
CA LEU A 222 -4.38 23.56 -2.53
C LEU A 222 -3.92 23.77 -1.07
N PRO A 223 -4.85 23.98 -0.13
CA PRO A 223 -4.51 23.99 1.29
C PRO A 223 -4.06 22.60 1.74
N ASP A 224 -3.42 22.49 2.91
CA ASP A 224 -3.15 21.21 3.54
C ASP A 224 -4.43 20.38 3.65
N PHE A 225 -4.39 19.07 3.40
CA PHE A 225 -5.61 18.27 3.36
C PHE A 225 -6.34 18.24 4.72
N LEU A 226 -5.58 18.00 5.80
CA LEU A 226 -6.10 18.06 7.16
C LEU A 226 -6.17 19.50 7.63
N ALA A 227 -7.33 19.91 8.14
CA ALA A 227 -7.45 21.18 8.84
C ALA A 227 -6.44 21.23 9.99
N THR A 228 -5.59 22.25 9.99
CA THR A 228 -4.85 22.62 11.19
C THR A 228 -5.91 23.03 12.22
N PRO A 229 -5.84 22.54 13.46
CA PRO A 229 -6.65 23.09 14.53
C PRO A 229 -6.13 24.51 14.79
N GLU A 230 -6.54 25.47 13.96
CA GLU A 230 -6.51 26.87 14.36
C GLU A 230 -7.28 26.93 15.68
N GLU A 231 -6.78 27.76 16.60
CA GLU A 231 -7.16 27.96 18.02
C GLU A 231 -8.64 28.32 18.28
N THR A 232 -9.52 28.01 17.33
CA THR A 232 -10.97 27.97 17.45
C THR A 232 -11.40 26.88 18.43
N GLU A 233 -11.50 27.35 19.66
CA GLU A 233 -12.23 26.81 20.80
C GLU A 233 -11.58 25.61 21.48
N GLU A 234 -11.18 25.86 22.73
CA GLU A 234 -10.96 24.84 23.75
C GLU A 234 -11.90 23.66 23.49
N VAL A 235 -11.31 22.49 23.23
CA VAL A 235 -12.01 21.21 23.20
C VAL A 235 -12.76 21.13 24.53
N ARG A 236 -14.01 21.59 24.53
CA ARG A 236 -14.98 21.35 25.59
C ARG A 236 -15.16 19.85 25.55
N THR A 237 -14.40 19.16 26.40
CA THR A 237 -14.49 17.73 26.63
C THR A 237 -15.96 17.34 26.66
N ASP A 238 -16.34 16.40 25.80
CA ASP A 238 -17.68 15.96 25.40
C ASP A 238 -18.63 15.48 26.53
N ASN A 239 -18.37 15.84 27.79
CA ASN A 239 -19.14 15.37 28.94
C ASN A 239 -20.39 16.19 29.26
N GLU A 240 -20.64 17.33 28.61
CA GLU A 240 -21.80 18.20 28.93
C GLU A 240 -22.62 18.71 27.73
N ALA A 241 -22.40 18.19 26.51
CA ALA A 241 -23.28 18.54 25.39
C ALA A 241 -24.63 17.83 25.55
N GLY A 242 -25.63 18.55 26.05
CA GLY A 242 -27.00 18.07 26.19
C GLY A 242 -27.55 17.48 24.88
N GLU A 243 -28.38 16.44 25.02
CA GLU A 243 -29.13 15.81 23.93
C GLU A 243 -29.82 16.88 23.06
N GLY A 244 -29.26 17.18 21.87
CA GLY A 244 -29.91 18.05 20.89
C GLY A 244 -29.03 19.07 20.17
N VAL A 245 -27.78 19.31 20.58
CA VAL A 245 -26.88 20.18 19.80
C VAL A 245 -26.25 19.37 18.67
N PRO A 246 -26.48 19.72 17.39
CA PRO A 246 -25.90 18.99 16.27
C PRO A 246 -24.38 19.06 16.33
N LYS A 247 -23.73 17.88 16.30
CA LYS A 247 -22.26 17.77 16.26
C LYS A 247 -21.75 18.54 15.03
N ARG A 248 -20.88 19.52 15.26
CA ARG A 248 -20.26 20.31 14.18
C ARG A 248 -19.54 19.35 13.23
N LEU A 249 -19.87 19.44 11.94
CA LEU A 249 -19.25 18.64 10.91
C LEU A 249 -17.77 19.02 10.77
N VAL A 250 -16.88 18.05 10.97
CA VAL A 250 -15.44 18.20 10.68
C VAL A 250 -15.22 17.72 9.25
N VAL A 251 -14.97 18.67 8.34
CA VAL A 251 -14.58 18.39 6.95
C VAL A 251 -13.07 18.54 6.77
N PRO A 252 -12.43 17.81 5.83
CA PRO A 252 -11.09 18.18 5.37
C PRO A 252 -11.10 19.57 4.74
N ASN A 253 -9.95 20.18 4.47
CA ASN A 253 -9.92 21.49 3.81
C ASN A 253 -10.40 21.43 2.36
N TYR A 254 -10.29 20.26 1.71
CA TYR A 254 -10.84 20.02 0.38
C TYR A 254 -11.20 18.54 0.13
N LEU A 255 -12.03 18.30 -0.88
CA LEU A 255 -12.27 17.00 -1.51
C LEU A 255 -11.87 17.05 -2.98
N GLY A 256 -11.52 15.90 -3.55
CA GLY A 256 -11.13 15.79 -4.96
C GLY A 256 -9.66 15.46 -5.15
N GLY A 257 -9.23 15.49 -6.42
CA GLY A 257 -7.88 15.11 -6.82
C GLY A 257 -7.57 13.60 -6.82
N LEU A 258 -8.53 12.76 -6.41
CA LEU A 258 -8.42 11.31 -6.46
C LEU A 258 -9.50 10.72 -7.37
N MET A 259 -9.10 9.85 -8.28
CA MET A 259 -9.99 9.11 -9.18
C MET A 259 -9.65 7.64 -9.15
N ARG A 260 -10.64 6.79 -9.41
CA ARG A 260 -10.41 5.35 -9.56
C ARG A 260 -9.93 5.03 -10.98
N SER A 261 -8.85 4.27 -11.08
CA SER A 261 -8.34 3.69 -12.32
C SER A 261 -9.36 2.77 -12.97
N ALA A 262 -9.26 2.61 -14.29
CA ALA A 262 -10.04 1.59 -14.98
C ALA A 262 -9.61 0.19 -14.54
N ASP A 263 -10.58 -0.72 -14.30
CA ASP A 263 -10.29 -2.08 -13.82
C ASP A 263 -9.22 -2.79 -14.66
N ARG A 264 -9.24 -2.62 -15.99
CA ARG A 264 -8.21 -3.18 -16.89
C ARG A 264 -6.81 -2.62 -16.60
N THR A 265 -6.70 -1.33 -16.31
CA THR A 265 -5.44 -0.67 -15.92
C THR A 265 -4.95 -1.22 -14.58
N VAL A 266 -5.85 -1.40 -13.60
CA VAL A 266 -5.52 -2.04 -12.31
C VAL A 266 -4.94 -3.44 -12.54
N LEU A 267 -5.62 -4.29 -13.31
CA LEU A 267 -5.21 -5.67 -13.61
C LEU A 267 -3.84 -5.74 -14.30
N LEU A 268 -3.60 -4.87 -15.28
CA LEU A 268 -2.32 -4.80 -15.98
C LEU A 268 -1.20 -4.33 -15.05
N THR A 269 -1.49 -3.36 -14.17
CA THR A 269 -0.54 -2.86 -13.18
C THR A 269 -0.19 -3.94 -12.15
N LEU A 270 -1.18 -4.69 -11.64
CA LEU A 270 -0.97 -5.83 -10.75
C LEU A 270 -0.10 -6.91 -11.40
N PHE A 271 -0.40 -7.27 -12.65
CA PHE A 271 0.39 -8.25 -13.38
C PHE A 271 1.84 -7.77 -13.60
N ALA A 272 2.02 -6.50 -13.94
CA ALA A 272 3.34 -5.90 -14.11
C ALA A 272 4.15 -5.91 -12.80
N MET A 273 3.54 -5.55 -11.67
CA MET A 273 4.17 -5.66 -10.35
C MET A 273 4.51 -7.10 -9.97
N ALA A 274 3.63 -8.06 -10.29
CA ALA A 274 3.89 -9.48 -10.06
C ALA A 274 5.10 -9.97 -10.87
N LEU A 275 5.31 -9.46 -12.09
CA LEU A 275 6.53 -9.73 -12.86
C LEU A 275 7.77 -9.13 -12.20
N VAL A 276 7.71 -7.89 -11.69
CA VAL A 276 8.82 -7.27 -10.94
C VAL A 276 9.17 -8.11 -9.71
N ALA A 277 8.19 -8.46 -8.89
CA ALA A 277 8.36 -9.28 -7.69
C ALA A 277 8.94 -10.67 -8.01
N TRP A 278 8.38 -11.35 -9.01
CA TRP A 278 8.86 -12.67 -9.46
C TRP A 278 10.29 -12.60 -10.01
N GLY A 279 10.59 -11.58 -10.81
CA GLY A 279 11.94 -11.29 -11.30
C GLY A 279 12.93 -11.04 -10.17
N GLY A 280 12.51 -10.29 -9.13
CA GLY A 280 13.27 -10.05 -7.90
C GLY A 280 13.61 -11.35 -7.17
N ALA A 281 12.62 -12.18 -6.88
CA ALA A 281 12.82 -13.48 -6.21
C ALA A 281 13.77 -14.41 -7.00
N LEU A 282 13.62 -14.47 -8.33
CA LEU A 282 14.53 -15.24 -9.19
C LEU A 282 15.95 -14.67 -9.16
N PHE A 283 16.09 -13.34 -9.24
CA PHE A 283 17.37 -12.66 -9.19
C PHE A 283 18.09 -12.99 -7.88
N GLN A 284 17.37 -12.91 -6.77
CA GLN A 284 17.85 -13.19 -5.42
C GLN A 284 18.31 -14.64 -5.28
N TYR A 285 17.53 -15.60 -5.78
CA TYR A 285 17.92 -17.02 -5.78
C TYR A 285 19.20 -17.26 -6.60
N HIS A 286 19.32 -16.65 -7.77
CA HIS A 286 20.53 -16.76 -8.60
C HIS A 286 21.73 -16.03 -7.99
N LEU A 287 21.50 -14.92 -7.28
CA LEU A 287 22.50 -14.19 -6.54
C LEU A 287 23.07 -15.06 -5.40
N PHE A 288 22.22 -15.77 -4.66
CA PHE A 288 22.66 -16.73 -3.64
C PHE A 288 23.54 -17.84 -4.22
N ARG A 289 23.18 -18.40 -5.38
CA ARG A 289 24.03 -19.40 -6.05
C ARG A 289 25.41 -18.86 -6.40
N ARG A 290 25.49 -17.57 -6.77
CA ARG A 290 26.76 -16.88 -7.05
C ARG A 290 27.53 -16.62 -5.76
N LEU A 291 26.88 -16.10 -4.72
CA LEU A 291 27.51 -15.80 -3.42
C LEU A 291 28.08 -17.06 -2.76
N LYS A 292 27.38 -18.20 -2.87
CA LYS A 292 27.88 -19.51 -2.40
C LYS A 292 29.20 -19.93 -3.07
N ALA A 293 29.42 -19.52 -4.32
CA ALA A 293 30.65 -19.84 -5.05
C ALA A 293 31.83 -18.92 -4.67
N GLY A 294 31.58 -17.83 -3.91
CA GLY A 294 32.61 -16.91 -3.44
C GLY A 294 33.18 -17.27 -2.07
N ASN A 295 34.17 -16.48 -1.62
CA ASN A 295 34.86 -16.66 -0.33
C ASN A 295 34.26 -15.82 0.82
N GLY A 296 33.08 -15.22 0.65
CA GLY A 296 32.48 -14.35 1.66
C GLY A 296 32.05 -15.13 2.90
N VAL A 297 32.77 -15.00 4.01
CA VAL A 297 32.51 -15.79 5.24
C VAL A 297 31.23 -15.36 5.95
N MET A 298 30.93 -14.06 5.95
CA MET A 298 29.86 -13.47 6.77
C MET A 298 28.44 -13.84 6.31
N LEU A 299 28.18 -13.83 4.99
CA LEU A 299 26.85 -14.07 4.42
C LEU A 299 26.59 -15.57 4.13
N ARG A 300 27.64 -16.38 4.17
CA ARG A 300 27.61 -17.78 3.76
C ARG A 300 26.65 -18.64 4.58
N PRO A 301 26.55 -18.52 5.92
CA PRO A 301 25.63 -19.35 6.70
C PRO A 301 24.17 -19.23 6.23
N PHE A 302 23.71 -18.01 5.96
CA PHE A 302 22.35 -17.78 5.46
C PHE A 302 22.17 -18.25 4.02
N VAL A 303 23.11 -17.91 3.13
CA VAL A 303 23.05 -18.31 1.72
C VAL A 303 23.05 -19.83 1.56
N GLU A 304 23.86 -20.55 2.32
CA GLU A 304 23.90 -22.01 2.30
C GLU A 304 22.59 -22.63 2.77
N GLU A 305 21.99 -22.09 3.84
CA GLU A 305 20.70 -22.58 4.35
C GLU A 305 19.56 -22.34 3.36
N ALA A 306 19.50 -21.14 2.75
CA ALA A 306 18.51 -20.80 1.72
C ALA A 306 18.57 -21.77 0.52
N LEU A 307 19.79 -22.07 0.04
CA LEU A 307 19.99 -22.99 -1.07
C LEU A 307 19.81 -24.47 -0.69
N ALA A 308 20.01 -24.82 0.59
CA ALA A 308 19.75 -26.17 1.09
C ALA A 308 18.26 -26.48 1.21
N ARG A 309 17.40 -25.45 1.30
CA ARG A 309 15.95 -25.58 1.46
C ARG A 309 15.16 -24.87 0.36
N PRO A 310 15.29 -25.26 -0.92
CA PRO A 310 14.61 -24.58 -2.02
C PRO A 310 13.08 -24.60 -1.86
N LYS A 311 12.51 -25.67 -1.29
CA LYS A 311 11.06 -25.74 -1.03
C LYS A 311 10.59 -24.69 -0.01
N LEU A 312 11.34 -24.50 1.08
CA LEU A 312 11.01 -23.47 2.07
C LEU A 312 11.21 -22.08 1.47
N PHE A 313 12.31 -21.86 0.74
CA PHE A 313 12.59 -20.60 0.06
C PHE A 313 11.43 -20.20 -0.86
N TRP A 314 11.08 -21.05 -1.84
CA TRP A 314 9.99 -20.76 -2.78
C TRP A 314 8.62 -20.74 -2.12
N GLY A 315 8.39 -21.57 -1.10
CA GLY A 315 7.17 -21.58 -0.33
C GLY A 315 6.93 -20.26 0.41
N THR A 316 7.97 -19.70 1.05
CA THR A 316 7.87 -18.41 1.74
C THR A 316 7.61 -17.27 0.74
N HIS A 317 8.27 -17.23 -0.41
CA HIS A 317 8.01 -16.21 -1.44
C HIS A 317 6.58 -16.33 -1.99
N LEU A 318 6.15 -17.53 -2.37
CA LEU A 318 4.80 -17.76 -2.88
C LEU A 318 3.73 -17.38 -1.85
N PHE A 319 3.96 -17.70 -0.57
CA PHE A 319 3.03 -17.36 0.51
C PHE A 319 2.90 -15.84 0.69
N PHE A 320 4.03 -15.14 0.84
CA PHE A 320 4.02 -13.70 1.12
C PHE A 320 3.62 -12.85 -0.09
N TYR A 321 4.19 -13.09 -1.27
CA TYR A 321 3.73 -12.41 -2.49
C TYR A 321 2.29 -12.81 -2.84
N GLY A 322 1.91 -14.07 -2.62
CA GLY A 322 0.53 -14.51 -2.77
C GLY A 322 -0.42 -13.71 -1.89
N ALA A 323 -0.12 -13.57 -0.60
CA ALA A 323 -0.92 -12.75 0.32
C ALA A 323 -0.99 -11.28 -0.12
N PHE A 324 0.16 -10.70 -0.49
CA PHE A 324 0.27 -9.30 -0.96
C PHE A 324 -0.58 -9.05 -2.21
N PHE A 325 -0.43 -9.85 -3.27
CA PHE A 325 -1.19 -9.66 -4.50
C PHE A 325 -2.66 -10.06 -4.35
N LEU A 326 -2.97 -11.04 -3.48
CA LEU A 326 -4.35 -11.44 -3.21
C LEU A 326 -5.11 -10.32 -2.48
N ILE A 327 -4.50 -9.62 -1.52
CA ILE A 327 -5.17 -8.49 -0.88
C ILE A 327 -5.32 -7.32 -1.84
N MET A 328 -4.31 -7.03 -2.67
CA MET A 328 -4.39 -5.98 -3.71
C MET A 328 -5.55 -6.25 -4.67
N TRP A 329 -5.72 -7.51 -5.07
CA TRP A 329 -6.83 -7.97 -5.89
C TRP A 329 -8.17 -7.89 -5.14
N ALA A 330 -8.22 -8.34 -3.89
CA ALA A 330 -9.44 -8.36 -3.09
C ALA A 330 -10.01 -6.95 -2.88
N VAL A 331 -9.15 -5.94 -2.64
CA VAL A 331 -9.61 -4.56 -2.47
C VAL A 331 -10.17 -3.94 -3.76
N MET A 332 -9.94 -4.53 -4.94
CA MET A 332 -10.63 -4.11 -6.17
C MET A 332 -12.15 -4.27 -6.07
N TYR A 333 -12.61 -5.26 -5.29
CA TYR A 333 -14.04 -5.48 -5.04
C TYR A 333 -14.57 -4.67 -3.86
N ASN A 334 -13.70 -4.01 -3.10
CA ASN A 334 -14.06 -3.10 -2.02
C ASN A 334 -13.17 -1.84 -2.08
N PRO A 335 -13.34 -1.00 -3.11
CA PRO A 335 -12.50 0.18 -3.30
C PRO A 335 -12.65 1.23 -2.20
N LEU A 336 -13.78 1.24 -1.49
CA LEU A 336 -13.98 2.07 -0.30
C LEU A 336 -13.01 1.68 0.82
N LEU A 337 -12.82 0.37 1.07
CA LEU A 337 -11.85 -0.10 2.06
C LEU A 337 -10.43 0.33 1.68
N ALA A 338 -10.06 0.24 0.41
CA ALA A 338 -8.75 0.73 -0.05
C ALA A 338 -8.60 2.25 0.13
N TYR A 339 -9.66 3.01 -0.13
CA TYR A 339 -9.68 4.46 0.06
C TYR A 339 -9.40 4.81 1.53
N ARG A 340 -10.12 4.18 2.46
CA ARG A 340 -9.91 4.38 3.89
C ARG A 340 -8.55 3.88 4.37
N THR A 341 -8.06 2.77 3.82
CA THR A 341 -6.70 2.26 4.10
C THR A 341 -5.64 3.26 3.66
N LYS A 342 -5.81 3.89 2.49
CA LYS A 342 -4.91 4.94 2.02
C LYS A 342 -4.93 6.15 2.96
N GLN A 343 -6.11 6.65 3.32
CA GLN A 343 -6.26 7.78 4.26
C GLN A 343 -5.62 7.49 5.62
N TYR A 344 -5.80 6.28 6.15
CA TYR A 344 -5.15 5.85 7.39
C TYR A 344 -3.62 5.94 7.28
N ILE A 345 -3.04 5.39 6.21
CA ILE A 345 -1.59 5.38 6.05
C ILE A 345 -1.03 6.78 5.86
N GLU A 346 -1.70 7.62 5.06
CA GLU A 346 -1.33 9.04 4.93
C GLU A 346 -1.31 9.73 6.30
N ALA A 347 -2.32 9.48 7.15
CA ALA A 347 -2.34 10.02 8.50
C ALA A 347 -1.24 9.43 9.41
N VAL A 348 -0.91 8.13 9.30
CA VAL A 348 0.23 7.52 10.01
C VAL A 348 1.55 8.22 9.65
N PHE A 349 1.73 8.60 8.39
CA PHE A 349 2.91 9.32 7.90
C PHE A 349 2.93 10.80 8.25
N GLU A 350 1.78 11.47 8.33
CA GLU A 350 1.73 12.90 8.63
C GLU A 350 1.83 13.16 10.15
N VAL A 351 1.08 12.41 10.95
CA VAL A 351 0.89 12.70 12.38
C VAL A 351 1.08 11.48 13.31
N GLY A 352 1.26 10.29 12.74
CA GLY A 352 1.40 9.05 13.51
C GLY A 352 2.86 8.67 13.81
N GLY A 353 3.06 7.38 14.12
CA GLY A 353 4.38 6.83 14.48
C GLY A 353 5.45 6.98 13.40
N LEU A 354 5.05 7.24 12.14
CA LEU A 354 5.96 7.44 11.00
C LEU A 354 6.17 8.92 10.63
N GLY A 355 5.66 9.87 11.41
CA GLY A 355 5.84 11.32 11.18
C GLY A 355 7.30 11.74 10.97
N HIS A 356 8.23 11.06 11.64
CA HIS A 356 9.67 11.32 11.51
C HIS A 356 10.23 10.93 10.12
N VAL A 357 9.63 9.95 9.44
CA VAL A 357 10.01 9.57 8.06
C VAL A 357 9.47 10.61 7.09
N GLY A 358 8.21 11.02 7.25
CA GLY A 358 7.58 12.08 6.44
C GLY A 358 8.39 13.38 6.49
N PHE A 359 8.70 13.85 7.70
CA PHE A 359 9.55 15.04 7.91
C PHE A 359 10.92 14.93 7.24
N ALA A 360 11.50 13.72 7.18
CA ALA A 360 12.79 13.51 6.52
C ALA A 360 12.70 13.66 5.01
N TYR A 361 11.60 13.20 4.38
CA TYR A 361 11.33 13.43 2.96
C TYR A 361 11.05 14.89 2.66
N ASP A 362 10.26 15.58 3.50
CA ASP A 362 9.95 17.01 3.35
C ASP A 362 11.21 17.89 3.42
N SER A 363 12.24 17.46 4.17
CA SER A 363 13.52 18.16 4.24
C SER A 363 14.29 18.18 2.90
N ARG A 364 13.90 17.35 1.92
CA ARG A 364 14.58 17.14 0.63
C ARG A 364 16.06 16.72 0.74
N ARG A 365 16.49 16.22 1.91
CA ARG A 365 17.85 15.74 2.14
C ARG A 365 17.91 14.22 1.97
N ILE A 366 18.36 13.76 0.80
CA ILE A 366 18.44 12.34 0.42
C ILE A 366 19.07 11.47 1.51
N SER A 367 20.21 11.89 2.08
CA SER A 367 20.90 11.11 3.11
C SER A 367 20.10 10.97 4.40
N TYR A 368 19.31 12.00 4.76
CA TYR A 368 18.49 11.99 5.95
C TYR A 368 17.23 11.14 5.74
N ALA A 369 16.53 11.32 4.61
CA ALA A 369 15.41 10.48 4.21
C ALA A 369 15.81 9.00 4.14
N ALA A 370 16.89 8.67 3.42
CA ALA A 370 17.41 7.31 3.33
C ALA A 370 17.77 6.71 4.70
N TRP A 371 18.34 7.50 5.61
CA TRP A 371 18.64 7.04 6.97
C TRP A 371 17.37 6.77 7.78
N MET A 372 16.38 7.66 7.75
CA MET A 372 15.14 7.46 8.51
C MET A 372 14.33 6.29 7.96
N THR A 373 14.23 6.13 6.63
CA THR A 373 13.64 4.95 5.99
C THR A 373 14.39 3.69 6.41
N PHE A 374 15.73 3.67 6.32
CA PHE A 374 16.53 2.53 6.74
C PHE A 374 16.34 2.20 8.22
N TYR A 375 16.35 3.21 9.08
CA TYR A 375 16.18 3.03 10.51
C TYR A 375 14.82 2.38 10.82
N ASN A 376 13.73 2.92 10.29
CA ASN A 376 12.40 2.35 10.48
C ASN A 376 12.33 0.91 9.92
N ASN A 377 12.67 0.72 8.64
CA ASN A 377 12.48 -0.57 7.96
C ASN A 377 13.43 -1.66 8.48
N TYR A 378 14.68 -1.32 8.78
CA TYR A 378 15.67 -2.29 9.27
C TYR A 378 15.66 -2.44 10.78
N ILE A 379 15.85 -1.36 11.54
CA ILE A 379 16.00 -1.46 13.00
C ILE A 379 14.67 -1.82 13.63
N GLU A 380 13.63 -1.02 13.40
CA GLU A 380 12.34 -1.23 14.07
C GLU A 380 11.59 -2.43 13.48
N GLN A 381 11.34 -2.42 12.17
CA GLN A 381 10.47 -3.44 11.56
C GLN A 381 11.15 -4.81 11.43
N THR A 382 12.46 -4.85 11.10
CA THR A 382 13.17 -6.11 10.85
C THR A 382 13.86 -6.65 12.09
N LEU A 383 14.75 -5.88 12.74
CA LEU A 383 15.49 -6.40 13.88
C LEU A 383 14.61 -6.56 15.12
N LEU A 384 13.86 -5.53 15.51
CA LEU A 384 13.03 -5.57 16.72
C LEU A 384 11.75 -6.39 16.49
N LEU A 385 10.95 -6.04 15.48
CA LEU A 385 9.62 -6.62 15.29
C LEU A 385 9.58 -7.92 14.47
N THR A 386 10.69 -8.35 13.85
CA THR A 386 10.73 -9.64 13.15
C THR A 386 11.68 -10.62 13.82
N PHE A 387 12.98 -10.28 13.89
CA PHE A 387 13.99 -11.19 14.43
C PHE A 387 13.91 -11.33 15.95
N SER A 388 13.85 -10.23 16.71
CA SER A 388 13.94 -10.27 18.17
C SER A 388 12.75 -11.02 18.79
N ILE A 389 11.53 -10.77 18.32
CA ILE A 389 10.35 -11.51 18.78
C ILE A 389 10.31 -12.98 18.34
N SER A 390 11.16 -13.37 17.38
CA SER A 390 11.28 -14.75 16.87
C SER A 390 12.58 -15.43 17.33
N LEU A 391 13.30 -14.85 18.28
CA LEU A 391 14.54 -15.43 18.80
C LEU A 391 14.25 -16.69 19.63
N PHE A 392 13.19 -16.64 20.44
CA PHE A 392 12.56 -17.85 20.94
C PHE A 392 12.00 -18.59 19.71
N PRO A 393 12.17 -19.92 19.57
CA PRO A 393 11.93 -20.67 18.32
C PRO A 393 10.44 -20.84 17.97
N ILE A 394 9.67 -19.76 18.07
CA ILE A 394 8.32 -19.54 17.61
C ILE A 394 8.41 -18.37 16.61
N PRO A 395 8.01 -18.55 15.35
CA PRO A 395 8.18 -17.54 14.31
C PRO A 395 7.11 -16.43 14.40
N LEU A 396 7.02 -15.71 15.52
CA LEU A 396 6.03 -14.63 15.72
C LEU A 396 6.18 -13.49 14.70
N GLY A 397 7.41 -13.23 14.24
CA GLY A 397 7.69 -12.27 13.17
C GLY A 397 7.03 -12.64 11.84
N LEU A 398 6.71 -13.92 11.60
CA LEU A 398 5.98 -14.35 10.40
C LEU A 398 4.54 -13.82 10.42
N ILE A 399 3.87 -13.91 11.58
CA ILE A 399 2.49 -13.41 11.74
C ILE A 399 2.48 -11.88 11.59
N LYS A 400 3.41 -11.18 12.24
CA LYS A 400 3.55 -9.73 12.10
C LYS A 400 3.74 -9.33 10.64
N ASN A 401 4.70 -9.93 9.94
CA ASN A 401 4.96 -9.58 8.54
C ASN A 401 3.81 -9.98 7.61
N LEU A 402 3.05 -11.04 7.92
CA LEU A 402 1.84 -11.36 7.15
C LEU A 402 0.83 -10.22 7.25
N LEU A 403 0.58 -9.71 8.46
CA LEU A 403 -0.31 -8.56 8.66
C LEU A 403 0.24 -7.31 7.95
N SER A 404 1.54 -7.05 8.02
CA SER A 404 2.18 -5.96 7.27
C SER A 404 2.00 -6.10 5.75
N PHE A 405 2.18 -7.30 5.19
CA PHE A 405 1.99 -7.54 3.75
C PHE A 405 0.53 -7.37 3.34
N LEU A 406 -0.42 -7.78 4.19
CA LEU A 406 -1.85 -7.54 3.95
C LEU A 406 -2.19 -6.05 3.97
N LEU A 407 -1.70 -5.31 4.97
CA LEU A 407 -1.95 -3.87 5.09
C LEU A 407 -1.32 -3.09 3.93
N VAL A 408 -0.02 -3.29 3.69
CA VAL A 408 0.71 -2.58 2.62
C VAL A 408 0.18 -2.98 1.25
N GLY A 409 -0.16 -4.25 1.03
CA GLY A 409 -0.79 -4.70 -0.22
C GLY A 409 -2.15 -4.04 -0.46
N GLY A 410 -3.01 -3.94 0.57
CA GLY A 410 -4.28 -3.22 0.44
C GLY A 410 -4.10 -1.74 0.10
N ALA A 411 -3.14 -1.09 0.77
CA ALA A 411 -2.82 0.32 0.58
C ALA A 411 -2.23 0.65 -0.78
N MET A 412 -1.34 -0.22 -1.26
CA MET A 412 -0.59 -0.03 -2.50
C MET A 412 -1.29 -0.63 -3.72
N SER A 413 -2.54 -1.06 -3.56
CA SER A 413 -3.35 -1.51 -4.70
C SER A 413 -3.47 -0.37 -5.72
N PRO A 414 -3.21 -0.63 -7.02
CA PRO A 414 -3.18 0.39 -8.07
C PRO A 414 -4.60 0.78 -8.51
N LEU A 415 -5.47 1.06 -7.54
CA LEU A 415 -6.85 1.47 -7.75
C LEU A 415 -6.97 2.93 -8.13
N TRP A 416 -5.96 3.74 -7.86
CA TRP A 416 -6.03 5.18 -8.04
C TRP A 416 -5.30 5.60 -9.31
N VAL A 417 -5.90 6.54 -10.03
CA VAL A 417 -5.27 7.17 -11.18
C VAL A 417 -3.88 7.69 -10.80
N GLY A 418 -2.89 7.41 -11.64
CA GLY A 418 -1.50 7.80 -11.40
C GLY A 418 -0.74 6.84 -10.47
N SER A 419 -1.40 5.87 -9.83
CA SER A 419 -0.69 4.81 -9.09
C SER A 419 0.25 4.04 -10.00
N SER A 420 -0.15 3.79 -11.26
CA SER A 420 0.68 3.06 -12.22
C SER A 420 2.00 3.79 -12.51
N ASP A 421 1.98 5.12 -12.62
CA ASP A 421 3.14 5.98 -12.82
C ASP A 421 4.07 5.99 -11.60
N MET A 422 3.51 6.24 -10.41
CA MET A 422 4.24 6.17 -9.15
C MET A 422 4.92 4.81 -8.96
N LEU A 423 4.23 3.72 -9.33
CA LEU A 423 4.76 2.36 -9.25
C LEU A 423 5.84 2.05 -10.28
N VAL A 424 5.99 2.79 -11.39
CA VAL A 424 7.11 2.59 -12.33
C VAL A 424 8.44 2.68 -11.58
N MET A 425 8.61 3.74 -10.79
CA MET A 425 9.83 3.97 -10.03
C MET A 425 9.83 3.21 -8.71
N HIS A 426 8.72 3.21 -7.99
CA HIS A 426 8.63 2.64 -6.66
C HIS A 426 8.61 1.09 -6.66
N SER A 427 8.24 0.43 -7.77
CA SER A 427 8.18 -1.04 -7.84
C SER A 427 9.53 -1.72 -7.57
N ILE A 428 10.66 -1.10 -7.94
CA ILE A 428 12.01 -1.64 -7.68
C ILE A 428 12.33 -1.56 -6.18
N THR A 429 12.05 -0.41 -5.55
CA THR A 429 12.16 -0.24 -4.10
C THR A 429 11.32 -1.29 -3.40
N MET A 430 10.04 -1.33 -3.73
CA MET A 430 9.06 -2.22 -3.11
C MET A 430 9.49 -3.69 -3.24
N ALA A 431 9.90 -4.14 -4.43
CA ALA A 431 10.40 -5.49 -4.60
C ALA A 431 11.63 -5.75 -3.71
N THR A 432 12.58 -4.83 -3.64
CA THR A 432 13.78 -4.99 -2.82
C THR A 432 13.47 -5.06 -1.32
N GLU A 433 12.55 -4.23 -0.83
CA GLU A 433 12.12 -4.22 0.58
C GLU A 433 11.33 -5.48 0.95
N LEU A 434 10.35 -5.86 0.11
CA LEU A 434 9.56 -7.07 0.32
C LEU A 434 10.45 -8.31 0.29
N GLU A 435 11.43 -8.39 -0.62
CA GLU A 435 12.44 -9.47 -0.63
C GLU A 435 13.21 -9.53 0.70
N ALA A 436 13.63 -8.39 1.26
CA ALA A 436 14.31 -8.37 2.54
C ALA A 436 13.44 -8.94 3.67
N TYR A 437 12.16 -8.56 3.74
CA TYR A 437 11.22 -9.08 4.73
C TYR A 437 10.91 -10.58 4.53
N ILE A 438 10.75 -11.03 3.28
CA ILE A 438 10.53 -12.44 2.95
C ILE A 438 11.74 -13.29 3.35
N LEU A 439 12.95 -12.79 3.12
CA LEU A 439 14.19 -13.45 3.53
C LEU A 439 14.35 -13.50 5.05
N ALA A 440 13.96 -12.44 5.77
CA ALA A 440 13.89 -12.45 7.23
C ALA A 440 12.90 -13.53 7.72
N CYS A 441 11.70 -13.58 7.14
CA CYS A 441 10.68 -14.60 7.42
C CYS A 441 11.18 -16.02 7.13
N PHE A 442 11.91 -16.22 6.03
CA PHE A 442 12.56 -17.49 5.74
C PHE A 442 13.55 -17.87 6.85
N ALA A 443 14.42 -16.94 7.28
CA ALA A 443 15.42 -17.19 8.31
C ALA A 443 14.80 -17.60 9.66
N ILE A 444 13.81 -16.84 10.15
CA ILE A 444 13.13 -17.14 11.42
C ILE A 444 12.29 -18.43 11.35
N THR A 445 11.87 -18.86 10.15
CA THR A 445 11.17 -20.14 9.94
C THR A 445 12.15 -21.31 9.85
N ALA A 446 13.31 -21.10 9.23
CA ALA A 446 14.36 -22.11 9.14
C ALA A 446 14.97 -22.43 10.52
N TRP A 447 15.08 -21.41 11.38
CA TRP A 447 15.62 -21.53 12.75
C TRP A 447 15.04 -22.68 13.58
N PRO A 448 13.71 -22.75 13.86
CA PRO A 448 13.12 -23.85 14.61
C PRO A 448 13.29 -25.20 13.90
N VAL A 449 13.25 -25.24 12.56
CA VAL A 449 13.47 -26.47 11.79
C VAL A 449 14.89 -27.01 11.97
N MET A 450 15.89 -26.13 12.01
CA MET A 450 17.28 -26.50 12.31
C MET A 450 17.42 -27.05 13.72
N LEU A 451 16.81 -26.41 14.72
CA LEU A 451 16.86 -26.86 16.11
C LEU A 451 16.21 -28.24 16.29
N VAL A 452 15.00 -28.44 15.74
CA VAL A 452 14.30 -29.74 15.81
C VAL A 452 15.12 -30.84 15.14
N SER A 453 15.72 -30.55 13.98
CA SER A 453 16.64 -31.49 13.31
C SER A 453 17.86 -31.82 14.17
N GLY A 454 18.45 -30.81 14.83
CA GLY A 454 19.58 -30.97 15.74
C GLY A 454 19.26 -31.83 16.96
N ILE A 455 18.09 -31.62 17.57
CA ILE A 455 17.59 -32.43 18.68
C ILE A 455 17.42 -33.89 18.25
N ARG A 456 16.72 -34.12 17.13
CA ARG A 456 16.49 -35.47 16.58
C ARG A 456 17.78 -36.22 16.28
N ASN A 457 18.80 -35.50 15.79
CA ASN A 457 20.10 -36.07 15.43
C ASN A 457 21.15 -35.99 16.56
N ARG A 458 20.75 -35.71 17.81
CA ARG A 458 21.65 -35.60 18.98
C ARG A 458 22.83 -34.62 18.80
N SER A 459 22.64 -33.58 17.99
CA SER A 459 23.65 -32.57 17.64
C SER A 459 23.16 -31.14 17.96
N PHE A 460 22.41 -31.00 19.05
CA PHE A 460 21.74 -29.75 19.44
C PHE A 460 22.68 -28.53 19.47
N LEU A 461 23.84 -28.62 20.14
CA LEU A 461 24.78 -27.49 20.24
C LEU A 461 25.29 -27.03 18.87
N LYS A 462 25.52 -27.97 17.94
CA LYS A 462 25.93 -27.66 16.58
C LYS A 462 24.81 -26.94 15.82
N ALA A 463 23.58 -27.45 15.92
CA ALA A 463 22.41 -26.83 15.30
C ALA A 463 22.11 -25.43 15.86
N LEU A 464 22.22 -25.25 17.19
CA LEU A 464 22.09 -23.96 17.87
C LEU A 464 23.12 -22.97 17.33
N LYS A 465 24.41 -23.34 17.32
CA LYS A 465 25.48 -22.49 16.78
C LYS A 465 25.25 -22.15 15.31
N GLN A 466 24.93 -23.13 14.49
CA GLN A 466 24.69 -22.93 13.06
C GLN A 466 23.49 -22.03 12.79
N GLY A 467 22.39 -22.22 13.51
CA GLY A 467 21.21 -21.39 13.32
C GLY A 467 21.38 -19.96 13.86
N LEU A 468 22.11 -19.75 14.97
CA LEU A 468 22.47 -18.39 15.41
C LEU A 468 23.35 -17.66 14.38
N LEU A 469 24.35 -18.34 13.81
CA LEU A 469 25.18 -17.79 12.74
C LEU A 469 24.36 -17.50 11.47
N MET A 470 23.39 -18.37 11.15
CA MET A 470 22.45 -18.17 10.04
C MET A 470 21.56 -16.94 10.28
N LEU A 471 21.01 -16.76 11.48
CA LEU A 471 20.20 -15.59 11.83
C LEU A 471 21.01 -14.29 11.77
N LEU A 472 22.22 -14.27 12.34
CA LEU A 472 23.11 -13.11 12.26
C LEU A 472 23.48 -12.77 10.80
N SER A 473 23.80 -13.81 10.02
CA SER A 473 24.07 -13.67 8.59
C SER A 473 22.84 -13.14 7.82
N ALA A 474 21.63 -13.55 8.20
CA ALA A 474 20.38 -13.09 7.60
C ALA A 474 20.11 -11.62 7.96
N MET A 475 20.27 -11.23 9.23
CA MET A 475 20.13 -9.84 9.70
C MET A 475 21.05 -8.89 8.92
N VAL A 476 22.30 -9.28 8.68
CA VAL A 476 23.24 -8.47 7.89
C VAL A 476 22.79 -8.40 6.44
N PHE A 477 22.38 -9.54 5.87
CA PHE A 477 21.94 -9.61 4.48
C PHE A 477 20.72 -8.73 4.22
N THR A 478 19.69 -8.82 5.07
CA THR A 478 18.48 -8.01 4.94
C THR A 478 18.76 -6.53 5.21
N GLY A 479 19.68 -6.21 6.12
CA GLY A 479 20.15 -4.84 6.33
C GLY A 479 20.79 -4.23 5.08
N ILE A 480 21.62 -4.99 4.35
CA ILE A 480 22.20 -4.53 3.08
C ILE A 480 21.10 -4.26 2.05
N LEU A 481 20.12 -5.16 1.90
CA LEU A 481 19.01 -4.96 0.97
C LEU A 481 18.19 -3.72 1.32
N LEU A 482 17.82 -3.54 2.59
CA LEU A 482 17.02 -2.40 3.04
C LEU A 482 17.80 -1.08 2.95
N ALA A 483 19.12 -1.09 3.15
CA ALA A 483 19.94 0.10 2.93
C ALA A 483 19.96 0.51 1.44
N ILE A 484 20.06 -0.46 0.53
CA ILE A 484 19.99 -0.21 -0.92
C ILE A 484 18.61 0.33 -1.29
N ALA A 485 17.55 -0.30 -0.77
CA ALA A 485 16.18 0.13 -1.02
C ALA A 485 15.93 1.56 -0.51
N ALA A 486 16.32 1.87 0.72
CA ALA A 486 16.13 3.20 1.31
C ALA A 486 16.88 4.31 0.56
N VAL A 487 18.10 4.05 0.09
CA VAL A 487 18.84 5.01 -0.74
C VAL A 487 18.16 5.22 -2.08
N TYR A 488 17.75 4.14 -2.74
CA TYR A 488 17.07 4.23 -4.02
C TYR A 488 15.70 4.94 -3.88
N GLU A 489 14.93 4.63 -2.85
CA GLU A 489 13.67 5.29 -2.54
C GLU A 489 13.85 6.79 -2.35
N ALA A 490 14.77 7.20 -1.47
CA ALA A 490 15.07 8.60 -1.20
C ALA A 490 15.52 9.35 -2.47
N LEU A 491 16.31 8.71 -3.33
CA LEU A 491 16.70 9.29 -4.61
C LEU A 491 15.49 9.50 -5.53
N THR A 492 14.65 8.48 -5.69
CA THR A 492 13.50 8.54 -6.59
C THR A 492 12.43 9.51 -6.11
N LEU A 493 12.02 9.46 -4.84
CA LEU A 493 10.95 10.31 -4.32
C LEU A 493 11.36 11.78 -4.21
N ILE A 494 12.63 12.12 -3.99
CA ILE A 494 13.05 13.53 -3.89
C ILE A 494 13.33 14.17 -5.25
N HIS A 495 13.76 13.40 -6.26
CA HIS A 495 14.15 13.97 -7.56
C HIS A 495 13.07 13.89 -8.64
N LEU A 496 12.12 12.95 -8.50
CA LEU A 496 11.16 12.65 -9.57
C LEU A 496 9.71 12.98 -9.20
N VAL A 497 9.46 13.26 -7.92
CA VAL A 497 8.19 13.80 -7.38
C VAL A 497 8.47 15.22 -6.91
#